data_AF-X1VTW2-F1
#
_entry.id   AF-X1VTW2-F1
#
_cell.length_a   1.000
_cell.length_b   1.000
_cell.length_c   1.000
_cell.angle_alpha   90.00
_cell.angle_beta   90.00
_cell.angle_gamma   90.00
#
_symmetry.space_group_name_H-M   'P 1'
#
loop_
_entity.id
_entity.type
_entity.pdbx_description
1 polymer ?
#
loop_
_entity_poly.entity_id
_entity_poly.type
_entity_poly.pdbx_seq_one_letter_code
_entity_poly.pdbx_strand_id
1 'polypeptide(L)'
;AGSRDAPNIQVTVNAKYDNKTDKLTTEVHLKNYEKEIYSGRLKVYLTEIVSQWNGYDGKPYHYGFVDYVINEAVSLDTNGEKNFSNTQSVSDYDYENLMIMAVVFNSKSEDKYVYPNENEHSFDAYYADAVNATSVAEGGNLPPEVGITSPVKGKIYFFDSAIFEQLGPFRNTFLIGKTTISVYANDDSGIKKIEFYVDGDLMKTVESEPYNWVLKISTFKEILPHKHTIEVIAY
;
A
#
# COMPACT_ATOMS: atom_id res chain seq x y z
N ALA A 1 10.68 14.26 -20.94
CA ALA A 1 11.01 12.82 -20.97
C ALA A 1 11.81 12.52 -22.22
N GLY A 2 12.95 11.84 -22.11
CA GLY A 2 13.73 11.44 -23.29
C GLY A 2 13.00 10.33 -24.04
N SER A 3 13.02 10.38 -25.37
CA SER A 3 12.56 9.27 -26.21
C SER A 3 13.63 8.17 -26.22
N ARG A 4 13.25 6.94 -25.90
CA ARG A 4 14.08 5.74 -26.06
C ARG A 4 13.30 4.74 -26.89
N ASP A 5 13.99 4.03 -27.77
CA ASP A 5 13.42 2.84 -28.40
C ASP A 5 13.27 1.74 -27.33
N ALA A 6 12.03 1.37 -27.02
CA ALA A 6 11.73 0.37 -26.00
C ALA A 6 11.69 -1.02 -26.64
N PRO A 7 12.38 -2.02 -26.06
CA PRO A 7 12.36 -3.36 -26.61
C PRO A 7 10.94 -3.95 -26.49
N ASN A 8 10.51 -4.64 -27.53
CA ASN A 8 9.23 -5.30 -27.64
C ASN A 8 9.25 -6.63 -26.88
N ILE A 9 9.17 -6.52 -25.55
CA ILE A 9 9.08 -7.64 -24.62
C ILE A 9 7.66 -7.70 -24.06
N GLN A 10 7.13 -8.90 -23.95
CA GLN A 10 5.88 -9.17 -23.26
C GLN A 10 6.14 -10.01 -22.01
N VAL A 11 5.40 -9.67 -20.95
CA VAL A 11 5.23 -10.49 -19.76
C VAL A 11 3.75 -10.73 -19.55
N THR A 12 3.38 -11.97 -19.21
CA THR A 12 2.05 -12.35 -18.75
C THR A 12 2.21 -13.05 -17.42
N VAL A 13 1.42 -12.68 -16.41
CA VAL A 13 1.40 -13.34 -15.11
C VAL A 13 0.01 -13.82 -14.76
N ASN A 14 -0.06 -15.06 -14.25
CA ASN A 14 -1.26 -15.68 -13.74
C ASN A 14 -1.05 -16.10 -12.28
N ALA A 15 -2.12 -16.07 -11.51
CA ALA A 15 -2.14 -16.45 -10.11
C ALA A 15 -3.25 -17.47 -9.87
N LYS A 16 -2.97 -18.47 -9.03
CA LYS A 16 -3.94 -19.48 -8.61
C LYS A 16 -3.77 -19.77 -7.13
N TYR A 17 -4.81 -19.47 -6.36
CA TYR A 17 -4.89 -19.81 -4.94
C TYR A 17 -5.58 -21.16 -4.73
N ASP A 18 -5.11 -21.94 -3.75
CA ASP A 18 -5.71 -23.19 -3.32
C ASP A 18 -6.22 -23.09 -1.87
N ASN A 19 -7.53 -22.90 -1.72
CA ASN A 19 -8.23 -22.75 -0.42
C ASN A 19 -8.08 -23.96 0.52
N LYS A 20 -7.55 -25.10 0.06
CA LYS A 20 -7.30 -26.27 0.92
C LYS A 20 -5.91 -26.27 1.55
N THR A 21 -4.97 -25.59 0.93
CA THR A 21 -3.55 -25.61 1.33
C THR A 21 -2.99 -24.24 1.64
N ASP A 22 -3.79 -23.18 1.44
CA ASP A 22 -3.41 -21.77 1.55
C ASP A 22 -2.17 -21.41 0.70
N LYS A 23 -2.02 -22.13 -0.42
CA LYS A 23 -0.90 -21.94 -1.34
C LYS A 23 -1.31 -21.10 -2.54
N LEU A 24 -0.47 -20.12 -2.84
CA LEU A 24 -0.52 -19.34 -4.06
C LEU A 24 0.49 -19.89 -5.07
N THR A 25 0.02 -20.28 -6.24
CA THR A 25 0.85 -20.60 -7.40
C THR A 25 0.84 -19.42 -8.36
N THR A 26 2.03 -18.92 -8.69
CA THR A 26 2.25 -17.85 -9.67
C THR A 26 2.96 -18.41 -10.88
N GLU A 27 2.46 -18.10 -12.07
CA GLU A 27 3.02 -18.53 -13.36
C GLU A 27 3.28 -17.31 -14.23
N VAL A 28 4.50 -17.21 -14.77
CA VAL A 28 4.92 -16.09 -15.60
C VAL A 28 5.41 -16.60 -16.95
N HIS A 29 4.91 -16.00 -18.03
CA HIS A 29 5.36 -16.24 -19.39
C HIS A 29 6.00 -14.97 -19.97
N LEU A 30 7.26 -15.07 -20.37
CA LEU A 30 7.99 -14.01 -21.06
C LEU A 30 8.12 -14.33 -22.55
N LYS A 31 8.01 -13.30 -23.38
CA LYS A 31 8.25 -13.38 -24.82
C LYS A 31 9.02 -12.19 -25.34
N ASN A 32 10.10 -12.47 -26.06
CA ASN A 32 10.85 -11.48 -26.81
C ASN A 32 10.31 -11.45 -28.25
N TYR A 33 9.90 -10.29 -28.75
CA TYR A 33 9.53 -10.11 -30.16
C TYR A 33 10.62 -9.44 -30.99
N GLU A 34 11.77 -9.13 -30.36
CA GLU A 34 12.91 -8.54 -31.03
C GLU A 34 13.68 -9.54 -31.89
N LYS A 35 14.44 -8.97 -32.82
CA LYS A 35 15.42 -9.69 -33.64
C LYS A 35 16.79 -9.81 -32.97
N GLU A 36 16.90 -9.34 -31.73
CA GLU A 36 18.12 -9.38 -30.91
C GLU A 36 17.84 -10.11 -29.58
N ILE A 37 18.91 -10.59 -28.94
CA ILE A 37 18.81 -11.22 -27.62
C ILE A 37 18.46 -10.14 -26.61
N TYR A 38 17.44 -10.38 -25.80
CA TYR A 38 17.08 -9.53 -24.68
C TYR A 38 17.75 -10.03 -23.39
N SER A 39 18.33 -9.12 -22.62
CA SER A 39 18.89 -9.42 -21.29
C SER A 39 18.32 -8.46 -20.26
N GLY A 40 17.87 -8.99 -19.13
CA GLY A 40 17.20 -8.22 -18.08
C GLY A 40 17.05 -8.98 -16.76
N ARG A 41 16.11 -8.53 -15.93
CA ARG A 41 15.73 -9.17 -14.68
C ARG A 41 14.21 -9.18 -14.55
N LEU A 42 13.65 -10.36 -14.30
CA LEU A 42 12.26 -10.51 -13.93
C LEU A 42 12.13 -10.31 -12.42
N LYS A 43 11.27 -9.37 -12.00
CA LYS A 43 10.83 -9.22 -10.62
C LYS A 43 9.32 -9.40 -10.58
N VAL A 44 8.85 -10.32 -9.74
CA VAL A 44 7.44 -10.58 -9.49
C VAL A 44 7.17 -10.26 -8.04
N TYR A 45 6.38 -9.23 -7.84
CA TYR A 45 6.03 -8.67 -6.54
C TYR A 45 4.71 -9.27 -6.06
N LEU A 46 4.67 -9.69 -4.81
CA LEU A 46 3.44 -9.90 -4.06
C LEU A 46 3.11 -8.60 -3.30
N THR A 47 1.87 -8.15 -3.42
CA THR A 47 1.42 -6.89 -2.79
C THR A 47 0.04 -7.03 -2.16
N GLU A 48 -0.23 -6.27 -1.10
CA GLU A 48 -1.58 -6.03 -0.57
C GLU A 48 -2.25 -4.89 -1.35
N ILE A 49 -3.44 -5.12 -1.92
CA ILE A 49 -4.20 -4.09 -2.66
C ILE A 49 -4.47 -2.89 -1.75
N VAL A 50 -5.01 -3.15 -0.56
CA VAL A 50 -5.15 -2.19 0.54
C VAL A 50 -4.24 -2.63 1.68
N SER A 51 -3.19 -1.86 1.97
CA SER A 51 -2.23 -2.22 3.01
C SER A 51 -2.76 -1.92 4.41
N GLN A 52 -2.36 -2.74 5.38
CA GLN A 52 -2.54 -2.45 6.81
C GLN A 52 -1.78 -1.20 7.30
N TRP A 53 -0.82 -0.69 6.52
CA TRP A 53 -0.02 0.47 6.87
C TRP A 53 -0.59 1.76 6.28
N ASN A 54 -0.73 2.78 7.12
CA ASN A 54 -1.19 4.10 6.70
C ASN A 54 -0.04 5.03 6.31
N GLY A 55 -0.27 5.81 5.26
CA GLY A 55 0.50 6.96 4.85
C GLY A 55 0.44 8.12 5.83
N TYR A 56 1.21 9.16 5.55
CA TYR A 56 1.28 10.36 6.41
C TYR A 56 -0.07 11.11 6.49
N ASP A 57 -0.86 11.03 5.42
CA ASP A 57 -2.22 11.57 5.32
C ASP A 57 -3.26 10.75 6.08
N GLY A 58 -2.87 9.63 6.69
CA GLY A 58 -3.75 8.75 7.45
C GLY A 58 -4.58 7.79 6.60
N LYS A 59 -4.28 7.68 5.30
CA LYS A 59 -4.90 6.71 4.39
C LYS A 59 -4.01 5.48 4.20
N PRO A 60 -4.55 4.27 3.97
CA PRO A 60 -3.71 3.10 3.71
C PRO A 60 -2.86 3.27 2.45
N TYR A 61 -1.68 2.66 2.42
CA TYR A 61 -0.94 2.52 1.17
C TYR A 61 -1.65 1.54 0.23
N HIS A 62 -1.57 1.80 -1.06
CA HIS A 62 -2.12 0.90 -2.09
C HIS A 62 -0.99 0.07 -2.67
N TYR A 63 -1.26 -1.20 -2.93
CA TYR A 63 -0.27 -2.15 -3.47
C TYR A 63 1.00 -2.22 -2.59
N GLY A 64 0.79 -2.30 -1.28
CA GLY A 64 1.86 -2.39 -0.28
C GLY A 64 2.72 -3.63 -0.53
N PHE A 65 4.04 -3.45 -0.64
CA PHE A 65 4.95 -4.56 -0.90
C PHE A 65 4.95 -5.59 0.23
N VAL A 66 4.76 -6.86 -0.13
CA VAL A 66 4.85 -8.00 0.79
C VAL A 66 6.18 -8.72 0.58
N ASP A 67 6.40 -9.28 -0.60
CA ASP A 67 7.62 -10.05 -0.92
C ASP A 67 7.87 -10.15 -2.43
N TYR A 68 9.04 -10.68 -2.81
CA TYR A 68 9.34 -11.14 -4.16
C TYR A 68 8.98 -12.62 -4.32
N VAL A 69 8.02 -12.91 -5.18
CA VAL A 69 7.67 -14.29 -5.58
C VAL A 69 8.74 -14.87 -6.51
N ILE A 70 9.28 -14.03 -7.41
CA ILE A 70 10.35 -14.38 -8.35
C ILE A 70 11.27 -13.16 -8.51
N ASN A 71 12.58 -13.35 -8.46
CA ASN A 71 13.56 -12.28 -8.68
C ASN A 71 14.82 -12.86 -9.35
N GLU A 72 14.78 -13.00 -10.68
CA GLU A 72 15.79 -13.73 -11.43
C GLU A 72 16.30 -12.93 -12.63
N ALA A 73 17.59 -13.12 -12.95
CA ALA A 73 18.13 -12.64 -14.22
C ALA A 73 17.51 -13.44 -15.39
N VAL A 74 17.22 -12.75 -16.49
CA VAL A 74 16.60 -13.36 -17.68
C VAL A 74 17.40 -13.02 -18.93
N SER A 75 17.53 -14.00 -19.81
CA SER A 75 18.04 -13.85 -21.16
C SER A 75 17.07 -14.55 -22.09
N LEU A 76 16.59 -13.86 -23.12
CA LEU A 76 15.65 -14.38 -24.11
C LEU A 76 16.31 -14.26 -25.49
N ASP A 77 16.41 -15.38 -26.19
CA ASP A 77 16.86 -15.38 -27.58
C ASP A 77 15.91 -14.58 -28.48
N THR A 78 16.32 -14.36 -29.72
CA THR A 78 15.49 -13.70 -30.74
C THR A 78 14.18 -14.48 -30.93
N ASN A 79 13.02 -13.82 -30.83
CA ASN A 79 11.70 -14.49 -30.81
C ASN A 79 11.53 -15.57 -29.71
N GLY A 80 12.40 -15.59 -28.70
CA GLY A 80 12.42 -16.59 -27.64
C GLY A 80 11.36 -16.36 -26.57
N GLU A 81 11.02 -17.43 -25.87
CA GLU A 81 10.08 -17.43 -24.75
C GLU A 81 10.66 -18.15 -23.53
N LYS A 82 10.21 -17.77 -22.33
CA LYS A 82 10.64 -18.43 -21.10
C LYS A 82 9.52 -18.39 -20.06
N ASN A 83 9.32 -19.53 -19.39
CA ASN A 83 8.33 -19.68 -18.33
C ASN A 83 8.99 -19.76 -16.97
N PHE A 84 8.31 -19.21 -15.96
CA PHE A 84 8.68 -19.30 -14.55
C PHE A 84 7.45 -19.70 -13.74
N SER A 85 7.68 -20.39 -12.63
CA SER A 85 6.62 -20.75 -11.68
C SER A 85 7.17 -20.76 -10.27
N ASN A 86 6.33 -20.33 -9.32
CA ASN A 86 6.60 -20.42 -7.89
C ASN A 86 5.30 -20.77 -7.16
N THR A 87 5.42 -21.62 -6.13
CA THR A 87 4.31 -21.91 -5.21
C THR A 87 4.77 -21.64 -3.79
N GLN A 88 4.06 -20.77 -3.07
CA GLN A 88 4.35 -20.40 -1.69
C GLN A 88 3.08 -20.37 -0.83
N SER A 89 3.24 -20.50 0.49
CA SER A 89 2.14 -20.29 1.43
C SER A 89 1.83 -18.80 1.55
N VAL A 90 0.55 -18.44 1.63
CA VAL A 90 0.08 -17.08 1.91
C VAL A 90 -0.91 -17.05 3.08
N SER A 91 -0.88 -18.08 3.94
CA SER A 91 -1.79 -18.26 5.08
C SER A 91 -1.83 -17.08 6.07
N ASP A 92 -0.79 -16.26 6.11
CA ASP A 92 -0.69 -15.10 7.00
C ASP A 92 -1.40 -13.86 6.42
N TYR A 93 -1.89 -13.94 5.19
CA TYR A 93 -2.49 -12.84 4.44
C TYR A 93 -3.91 -13.19 4.00
N ASP A 94 -4.73 -12.17 3.85
CA ASP A 94 -6.01 -12.30 3.14
C ASP A 94 -5.75 -12.40 1.64
N TYR A 95 -5.94 -13.59 1.07
CA TYR A 95 -5.68 -13.85 -0.34
C TYR A 95 -6.56 -13.01 -1.28
N GLU A 96 -7.72 -12.52 -0.81
CA GLU A 96 -8.61 -11.65 -1.59
C GLU A 96 -8.01 -10.24 -1.74
N ASN A 97 -7.18 -9.83 -0.78
CA ASN A 97 -6.45 -8.57 -0.80
C ASN A 97 -5.07 -8.66 -1.47
N LEU A 98 -4.72 -9.79 -2.10
CA LEU A 98 -3.40 -9.96 -2.73
C LEU A 98 -3.44 -9.67 -4.24
N MET A 99 -2.39 -9.01 -4.71
CA MET A 99 -2.10 -8.79 -6.12
C MET A 99 -0.67 -9.22 -6.46
N ILE A 100 -0.51 -9.80 -7.64
CA ILE A 100 0.78 -10.15 -8.23
C ILE A 100 1.10 -9.15 -9.33
N MET A 101 2.30 -8.58 -9.29
CA MET A 101 2.81 -7.68 -10.33
C MET A 101 4.13 -8.21 -10.88
N ALA A 102 4.18 -8.53 -12.17
CA ALA A 102 5.39 -8.94 -12.86
C ALA A 102 5.96 -7.76 -13.66
N VAL A 103 7.25 -7.49 -13.45
CA VAL A 103 8.00 -6.44 -14.13
C VAL A 103 9.29 -7.01 -14.69
N VAL A 104 9.55 -6.76 -15.98
CA VAL A 104 10.82 -7.08 -16.63
C VAL A 104 11.65 -5.80 -16.72
N PHE A 105 12.76 -5.78 -15.99
CA PHE A 105 13.70 -4.67 -16.00
C PHE A 105 14.83 -4.93 -17.00
N ASN A 106 15.20 -3.90 -17.76
CA ASN A 106 16.38 -3.93 -18.62
C ASN A 106 17.64 -4.25 -17.81
N SER A 107 18.63 -4.92 -18.41
CA SER A 107 19.93 -5.16 -17.77
C SER A 107 20.87 -3.94 -17.79
N LYS A 108 20.66 -3.02 -18.73
CA LYS A 108 21.41 -1.77 -18.82
C LYS A 108 20.81 -0.73 -17.86
N SER A 109 21.63 -0.23 -16.94
CA SER A 109 21.28 0.90 -16.08
C SER A 109 21.47 2.23 -16.81
N GLU A 110 20.76 3.24 -16.31
CA GLU A 110 20.99 4.65 -16.60
C GLU A 110 21.27 5.36 -15.27
N ASP A 111 22.32 6.18 -15.23
CA ASP A 111 22.60 7.02 -14.07
C ASP A 111 21.49 8.06 -13.89
N LYS A 112 20.84 8.04 -12.72
CA LYS A 112 19.84 9.03 -12.29
C LYS A 112 20.22 9.63 -10.95
N TYR A 113 19.59 10.74 -10.58
CA TYR A 113 19.89 11.49 -9.36
C TYR A 113 18.65 11.66 -8.50
N VAL A 114 18.85 11.71 -7.19
CA VAL A 114 17.76 11.93 -6.22
C VAL A 114 17.28 13.38 -6.32
N TYR A 115 15.99 13.59 -6.55
CA TYR A 115 15.38 14.91 -6.47
C TYR A 115 15.32 15.39 -4.99
N PRO A 116 15.61 16.66 -4.66
CA PRO A 116 15.79 17.81 -5.56
C PRO A 116 17.22 18.07 -6.06
N ASN A 117 18.23 17.34 -5.59
CA ASN A 117 19.63 17.65 -5.89
C ASN A 117 20.06 16.95 -7.18
N GLU A 118 19.76 17.56 -8.31
CA GLU A 118 20.32 17.15 -9.60
C GLU A 118 21.85 17.27 -9.50
N ASN A 119 22.56 16.13 -9.59
CA ASN A 119 24.02 15.95 -9.47
C ASN A 119 24.58 15.57 -8.08
N GLU A 120 23.75 15.39 -7.06
CA GLU A 120 24.19 14.79 -5.79
C GLU A 120 23.45 13.47 -5.58
N HIS A 121 24.17 12.42 -5.18
CA HIS A 121 23.63 11.07 -4.95
C HIS A 121 23.03 10.42 -6.22
N SER A 122 23.90 9.94 -7.11
CA SER A 122 23.47 9.12 -8.23
C SER A 122 23.01 7.73 -7.78
N PHE A 123 22.14 7.11 -8.58
CA PHE A 123 21.73 5.71 -8.46
C PHE A 123 21.49 5.09 -9.84
N ASP A 124 21.68 3.77 -9.92
CA ASP A 124 21.37 2.98 -11.10
C ASP A 124 19.86 2.83 -11.27
N ALA A 125 19.30 3.42 -12.32
CA ALA A 125 17.91 3.22 -12.71
C ALA A 125 17.83 2.23 -13.88
N TYR A 126 16.89 1.29 -13.82
CA TYR A 126 16.64 0.32 -14.87
C TYR A 126 15.25 0.55 -15.45
N TYR A 127 15.13 0.56 -16.77
CA TYR A 127 13.84 0.69 -17.44
C TYR A 127 12.97 -0.54 -17.17
N ALA A 128 11.70 -0.33 -16.83
CA ALA A 128 10.68 -1.37 -16.86
C ALA A 128 10.21 -1.55 -18.32
N ASP A 129 10.68 -2.59 -18.98
CA ASP A 129 10.43 -2.84 -20.41
C ASP A 129 9.10 -3.55 -20.65
N ALA A 130 8.64 -4.34 -19.68
CA ALA A 130 7.34 -5.01 -19.75
C ALA A 130 6.74 -5.11 -18.34
N VAL A 131 5.43 -4.93 -18.24
CA VAL A 131 4.67 -5.05 -16.99
C VAL A 131 3.37 -5.81 -17.22
N ASN A 132 2.98 -6.63 -16.26
CA ASN A 132 1.67 -7.25 -16.21
C ASN A 132 1.31 -7.53 -14.75
N ALA A 133 0.03 -7.51 -14.41
CA ALA A 133 -0.44 -7.77 -13.06
C ALA A 133 -1.72 -8.57 -13.08
N THR A 134 -1.97 -9.31 -12.01
CA THR A 134 -3.20 -10.09 -11.81
C THR A 134 -3.56 -10.12 -10.33
N SER A 135 -4.86 -10.03 -10.03
CA SER A 135 -5.37 -10.24 -8.67
C SER A 135 -5.33 -11.74 -8.34
N VAL A 136 -5.11 -12.08 -7.08
CA VAL A 136 -5.15 -13.49 -6.64
C VAL A 136 -6.59 -14.02 -6.61
N ALA A 137 -7.55 -13.16 -6.25
CA ALA A 137 -8.98 -13.43 -6.34
C ALA A 137 -9.68 -12.34 -7.17
N GLU A 138 -10.50 -12.74 -8.14
CA GLU A 138 -11.38 -11.80 -8.86
C GLU A 138 -12.65 -11.54 -8.05
N GLY A 139 -12.94 -10.27 -7.76
CA GLY A 139 -14.16 -9.87 -7.04
C GLY A 139 -14.19 -10.30 -5.57
N GLY A 140 -13.02 -10.50 -4.95
CA GLY A 140 -12.90 -10.72 -3.51
C GLY A 140 -13.26 -9.46 -2.70
N ASN A 141 -13.59 -9.65 -1.43
CA ASN A 141 -13.98 -8.58 -0.52
C ASN A 141 -12.71 -7.95 0.09
N LEU A 142 -12.39 -6.72 -0.31
CA LEU A 142 -11.21 -6.04 0.20
C LEU A 142 -11.43 -5.57 1.65
N PRO A 143 -10.35 -5.37 2.43
CA PRO A 143 -10.49 -4.77 3.75
C PRO A 143 -10.91 -3.29 3.60
N PRO A 144 -11.76 -2.77 4.50
CA PRO A 144 -12.24 -1.41 4.41
C PRO A 144 -11.09 -0.41 4.63
N GLU A 145 -11.03 0.62 3.79
CA GLU A 145 -10.17 1.77 4.01
C GLU A 145 -10.78 2.68 5.08
N VAL A 146 -10.02 3.04 6.11
CA VAL A 146 -10.50 3.91 7.19
C VAL A 146 -9.42 4.87 7.65
N GLY A 147 -9.79 6.12 7.96
CA GLY A 147 -8.86 7.08 8.51
C GLY A 147 -9.52 8.30 9.16
N ILE A 148 -8.79 8.92 10.08
CA ILE A 148 -9.23 10.12 10.80
C ILE A 148 -8.97 11.35 9.92
N THR A 149 -10.04 12.04 9.53
CA THR A 149 -9.98 13.30 8.74
C THR A 149 -9.88 14.53 9.63
N SER A 150 -10.40 14.46 10.85
CA SER A 150 -10.23 15.48 11.89
C SER A 150 -10.18 14.79 13.25
N PRO A 151 -9.27 15.17 14.16
CA PRO A 151 -8.24 16.20 14.00
C PRO A 151 -7.08 15.74 13.10
N VAL A 152 -6.51 16.66 12.33
CA VAL A 152 -5.34 16.40 11.46
C VAL A 152 -4.06 16.32 12.29
N LYS A 153 -3.16 15.40 11.94
CA LYS A 153 -1.84 15.23 12.58
C LYS A 153 -1.04 16.53 12.61
N GLY A 154 -0.40 16.83 13.75
CA GLY A 154 0.51 17.97 13.92
C GLY A 154 -0.15 19.33 14.12
N LYS A 155 -1.45 19.38 14.42
CA LYS A 155 -2.18 20.63 14.70
C LYS A 155 -2.59 20.72 16.16
N ILE A 156 -2.82 21.95 16.60
CA ILE A 156 -3.43 22.24 17.90
C ILE A 156 -4.91 22.56 17.68
N TYR A 157 -5.78 21.80 18.34
CA TYR A 157 -7.21 21.98 18.33
C TYR A 157 -7.69 22.56 19.66
N PHE A 158 -8.51 23.60 19.61
CA PHE A 158 -9.20 24.19 20.75
C PHE A 158 -10.71 24.19 20.48
N PHE A 159 -11.47 23.36 21.21
CA PHE A 159 -12.92 23.19 21.05
C PHE A 159 -13.34 23.00 19.58
N ASP A 160 -12.86 21.91 18.95
CA ASP A 160 -13.02 21.58 17.52
C ASP A 160 -12.31 22.49 16.51
N SER A 161 -11.83 23.67 16.91
CA SER A 161 -11.19 24.62 15.99
C SER A 161 -9.68 24.37 15.92
N ALA A 162 -9.16 24.12 14.72
CA ALA A 162 -7.71 24.13 14.49
C ALA A 162 -7.19 25.57 14.58
N ILE A 163 -6.34 25.86 15.55
CA ILE A 163 -5.88 27.23 15.85
C ILE A 163 -4.40 27.49 15.53
N PHE A 164 -3.61 26.45 15.23
CA PHE A 164 -2.21 26.60 14.83
C PHE A 164 -1.67 25.33 14.16
N GLU A 165 -0.79 25.48 13.17
CA GLU A 165 0.06 24.38 12.67
C GLU A 165 1.36 24.37 13.49
N GLN A 166 1.69 23.25 14.10
CA GLN A 166 2.85 23.20 14.98
C GLN A 166 4.14 23.38 14.17
N LEU A 167 4.84 24.50 14.39
CA LEU A 167 6.19 24.74 13.87
C LEU A 167 7.21 24.07 14.80
N GLY A 168 7.71 22.89 14.42
CA GLY A 168 8.75 22.18 15.17
C GLY A 168 8.90 20.71 14.77
N PRO A 169 9.92 19.99 15.29
CA PRO A 169 10.21 18.61 14.91
C PRO A 169 9.20 17.58 15.46
N PHE A 170 8.29 17.99 16.34
CA PHE A 170 7.28 17.14 16.95
C PHE A 170 5.95 17.24 16.19
N ARG A 171 5.44 16.10 15.70
CA ARG A 171 4.21 16.02 14.89
C ARG A 171 2.99 15.52 15.66
N ASN A 172 2.98 15.65 16.99
CA ASN A 172 1.83 15.23 17.80
C ASN A 172 0.68 16.23 17.65
N THR A 173 -0.55 15.75 17.71
CA THR A 173 -1.74 16.59 17.75
C THR A 173 -2.10 16.92 19.20
N PHE A 174 -2.37 18.19 19.50
CA PHE A 174 -2.82 18.62 20.82
C PHE A 174 -4.30 18.94 20.80
N LEU A 175 -5.07 18.31 21.68
CA LEU A 175 -6.51 18.48 21.78
C LEU A 175 -6.86 19.18 23.09
N ILE A 176 -7.50 20.36 22.99
CA ILE A 176 -7.91 21.17 24.12
C ILE A 176 -9.43 21.35 24.06
N GLY A 177 -10.12 20.90 25.10
CA GLY A 177 -11.58 20.90 25.18
C GLY A 177 -12.23 19.72 24.44
N LYS A 178 -13.51 19.87 24.11
CA LYS A 178 -14.24 18.90 23.29
C LYS A 178 -13.61 18.84 21.89
N THR A 179 -13.45 17.64 21.35
CA THR A 179 -12.95 17.44 19.99
C THR A 179 -13.78 16.38 19.28
N THR A 180 -14.21 16.66 18.07
CA THR A 180 -14.96 15.76 17.20
C THR A 180 -13.94 15.02 16.35
N ILE A 181 -13.88 13.71 16.57
CA ILE A 181 -13.14 12.78 15.74
C ILE A 181 -14.03 12.46 14.54
N SER A 182 -13.63 12.92 13.36
CA SER A 182 -14.29 12.65 12.09
C SER A 182 -13.51 11.62 11.30
N VAL A 183 -14.23 10.64 10.77
CA VAL A 183 -13.65 9.50 10.07
C VAL A 183 -14.22 9.45 8.67
N TYR A 184 -13.35 9.15 7.70
CA TYR A 184 -13.80 8.64 6.41
C TYR A 184 -13.64 7.12 6.43
N ALA A 185 -14.54 6.43 5.74
CA ALA A 185 -14.42 5.01 5.50
C ALA A 185 -14.94 4.67 4.10
N ASN A 186 -14.29 3.73 3.43
CA ASN A 186 -14.65 3.30 2.09
C ASN A 186 -14.38 1.80 1.96
N ASP A 187 -15.32 1.09 1.36
CA ASP A 187 -15.24 -0.35 1.14
C ASP A 187 -16.08 -0.70 -0.09
N ASP A 188 -15.68 -1.73 -0.84
CA ASP A 188 -16.38 -2.14 -2.07
C ASP A 188 -17.71 -2.88 -1.78
N SER A 189 -17.81 -3.55 -0.63
CA SER A 189 -19.04 -4.19 -0.13
C SER A 189 -19.85 -3.29 0.81
N GLY A 190 -19.23 -2.21 1.29
CA GLY A 190 -19.84 -1.16 2.10
C GLY A 190 -19.52 -1.29 3.60
N ILE A 191 -19.64 -0.17 4.31
CA ILE A 191 -19.26 -0.08 5.72
C ILE A 191 -20.45 -0.41 6.62
N LYS A 192 -20.31 -1.44 7.44
CA LYS A 192 -21.29 -1.84 8.46
C LYS A 192 -21.19 -0.96 9.70
N LYS A 193 -19.98 -0.67 10.18
CA LYS A 193 -19.76 0.18 11.37
C LYS A 193 -18.32 0.68 11.47
N ILE A 194 -18.16 1.78 12.21
CA ILE A 194 -16.87 2.29 12.70
C ILE A 194 -16.82 2.16 14.20
N GLU A 195 -15.72 1.60 14.72
CA GLU A 195 -15.40 1.55 16.13
C GLU A 195 -14.27 2.53 16.44
N PHE A 196 -14.44 3.31 17.50
CA PHE A 196 -13.48 4.31 17.99
C PHE A 196 -12.87 3.82 19.29
N TYR A 197 -11.55 3.86 19.37
CA TYR A 197 -10.77 3.40 20.52
C TYR A 197 -9.88 4.52 21.05
N VAL A 198 -9.64 4.49 22.36
CA VAL A 198 -8.62 5.31 23.03
C VAL A 198 -7.75 4.39 23.87
N ASP A 199 -6.46 4.36 23.60
CA ASP A 199 -5.48 3.49 24.26
C ASP A 199 -5.88 1.99 24.28
N GLY A 200 -6.56 1.55 23.22
CA GLY A 200 -7.07 0.18 23.06
C GLY A 200 -8.43 -0.08 23.70
N ASP A 201 -8.99 0.85 24.47
CA ASP A 201 -10.35 0.73 25.04
C ASP A 201 -11.40 1.19 24.03
N LEU A 202 -12.43 0.37 23.79
CA LEU A 202 -13.56 0.71 22.92
C LEU A 202 -14.39 1.85 23.53
N MET A 203 -14.49 2.96 22.82
CA MET A 203 -15.18 4.17 23.28
C MET A 203 -16.55 4.35 22.64
N LYS A 204 -16.68 4.07 21.34
CA LYS A 204 -17.91 4.31 20.58
C LYS A 204 -17.98 3.42 19.34
N THR A 205 -19.19 2.97 19.03
CA THR A 205 -19.54 2.39 17.73
C THR A 205 -20.51 3.32 16.99
N VAL A 206 -20.29 3.52 15.69
CA VAL A 206 -21.14 4.32 14.79
C VAL A 206 -21.48 3.49 13.56
N GLU A 207 -22.76 3.27 13.29
CA GLU A 207 -23.24 2.36 12.23
C GLU A 207 -23.71 3.08 10.96
N SER A 208 -23.69 4.42 10.95
CA SER A 208 -24.14 5.21 9.81
C SER A 208 -23.38 6.51 9.67
N GLU A 209 -23.27 6.98 8.43
CA GLU A 209 -22.65 8.27 8.13
C GLU A 209 -23.46 9.47 8.67
N PRO A 210 -22.78 10.58 9.04
CA PRO A 210 -21.33 10.73 9.08
C PRO A 210 -20.69 10.04 10.30
N TYR A 211 -19.56 9.35 10.09
CA TYR A 211 -18.84 8.62 11.15
C TYR A 211 -18.08 9.58 12.07
N ASN A 212 -18.79 10.16 13.03
CA ASN A 212 -18.27 11.14 13.98
C ASN A 212 -18.41 10.67 15.42
N TRP A 213 -17.39 10.95 16.22
CA TRP A 213 -17.42 10.78 17.67
C TRP A 213 -16.91 12.02 18.40
N VAL A 214 -17.69 12.53 19.35
CA VAL A 214 -17.27 13.66 20.20
C VAL A 214 -16.47 13.14 21.39
N LEU A 215 -15.16 13.30 21.34
CA LEU A 215 -14.23 13.06 22.43
C LEU A 215 -14.30 14.21 23.46
N LYS A 216 -14.46 13.85 24.73
CA LYS A 216 -14.45 14.79 25.86
C LYS A 216 -13.23 14.49 26.74
N ILE A 217 -12.59 15.52 27.31
CA ILE A 217 -11.44 15.32 28.22
C ILE A 217 -11.80 14.44 29.42
N SER A 218 -13.06 14.46 29.88
CA SER A 218 -13.54 13.57 30.95
C SER A 218 -13.45 12.07 30.61
N THR A 219 -13.17 11.72 29.35
CA THR A 219 -12.90 10.36 28.91
C THR A 219 -11.59 9.80 29.49
N PHE A 220 -10.63 10.67 29.82
CA PHE A 220 -9.33 10.25 30.36
C PHE A 220 -9.40 10.12 31.89
N LYS A 221 -8.97 8.96 32.41
CA LYS A 221 -8.91 8.69 33.86
C LYS A 221 -7.79 9.48 34.55
N GLU A 222 -6.74 9.82 33.81
CA GLU A 222 -5.63 10.64 34.30
C GLU A 222 -5.74 12.07 33.78
N ILE A 223 -5.52 13.04 34.67
CA ILE A 223 -5.69 14.49 34.40
C ILE A 223 -4.36 15.13 33.94
N LEU A 224 -3.24 14.40 34.03
CA LEU A 224 -1.94 14.88 33.57
C LEU A 224 -1.83 14.74 32.04
N PRO A 225 -1.14 15.68 31.35
CA PRO A 225 -0.92 15.56 29.93
C PRO A 225 -0.09 14.31 29.62
N HIS A 226 -0.79 13.27 29.16
CA HIS A 226 -0.19 12.04 28.66
C HIS A 226 -0.44 11.91 27.15
N LYS A 227 0.40 11.13 26.48
CA LYS A 227 0.15 10.78 25.08
C LYS A 227 -0.91 9.71 25.04
N HIS A 228 -1.96 9.95 24.27
CA HIS A 228 -3.01 8.97 24.01
C HIS A 228 -3.00 8.57 22.55
N THR A 229 -3.39 7.33 22.28
CA THR A 229 -3.57 6.82 20.93
C THR A 229 -5.06 6.73 20.63
N ILE A 230 -5.50 7.43 19.59
CA ILE A 230 -6.85 7.30 19.05
C ILE A 230 -6.76 6.39 17.83
N GLU A 231 -7.55 5.31 17.84
CA GLU A 231 -7.63 4.33 16.76
C GLU A 231 -9.07 4.21 16.28
N VAL A 232 -9.23 3.94 14.99
CA VAL A 232 -10.53 3.70 14.37
C VAL A 232 -10.45 2.44 13.53
N ILE A 233 -11.47 1.58 13.65
CA ILE A 233 -11.56 0.32 12.90
C ILE A 233 -12.88 0.31 12.14
N ALA A 234 -12.81 0.00 10.85
CA ALA A 234 -13.98 -0.20 10.00
C ALA A 234 -14.28 -1.69 9.83
N TYR A 235 -15.57 -2.00 9.68
CA TYR A 235 -16.13 -3.33 9.49
C TYR A 235 -17.26 -3.29 8.47
#